data_AF-A0A268P589-F1
#
_entry.id   AF-A0A268P589-F1
#
_cell.length_a   1.000
_cell.length_b   1.000
_cell.length_c   1.000
_cell.angle_alpha   90.00
_cell.angle_beta   90.00
_cell.angle_gamma   90.00
#
_symmetry.space_group_name_H-M   'P 1'
#
loop_
_entity.id
_entity.type
_entity.pdbx_description
1 polymer ?
#
loop_
_entity_poly.entity_id
_entity_poly.type
_entity_poly.pdbx_seq_one_letter_code
_entity_poly.pdbx_strand_id
1 'polypeptide(L)'
;MNSTVSVKEALRGLIEIYENDFSHGYQGNDKEVLDKLFLKLIVAVTRFAQGIRYCGKIECRCSPESNIKFLVEANYDTIMGNLLAGDYGLSEVPLSRIRDFLDQFRFHEVR
;
A
#
# COMPACT_ATOMS: atom_id res chain seq x y z
N MET A 1 -8.30 5.77 -19.55
CA MET A 1 -7.00 5.18 -19.98
C MET A 1 -6.52 4.28 -18.84
N ASN A 2 -6.62 2.95 -19.02
CA ASN A 2 -6.18 1.95 -18.05
C ASN A 2 -4.64 1.90 -18.00
N SER A 3 -4.04 2.81 -17.26
CA SER A 3 -2.62 2.74 -16.91
C SER A 3 -2.52 2.15 -15.51
N THR A 4 -2.75 0.85 -15.37
CA THR A 4 -2.43 0.13 -14.13
C THR A 4 -0.93 0.21 -13.92
N VAL A 5 -0.48 0.88 -12.86
CA VAL A 5 0.94 0.84 -12.48
C VAL A 5 1.34 -0.59 -12.19
N SER A 6 2.54 -0.97 -12.60
CA SER A 6 3.09 -2.26 -12.24
C SER A 6 3.25 -2.36 -10.72
N VAL A 7 3.26 -3.58 -10.19
CA VAL A 7 3.52 -3.81 -8.76
C VAL A 7 4.85 -3.19 -8.31
N LYS A 8 5.86 -3.18 -9.19
CA LYS A 8 7.18 -2.58 -8.90
C LYS A 8 7.09 -1.06 -8.79
N GLU A 9 6.34 -0.42 -9.68
CA GLU A 9 6.10 1.03 -9.63
C GLU A 9 5.28 1.40 -8.39
N ALA A 10 4.22 0.64 -8.07
CA ALA A 10 3.43 0.87 -6.87
C ALA A 10 4.27 0.73 -5.59
N LEU A 11 5.12 -0.32 -5.51
CA LEU A 11 6.04 -0.51 -4.39
C LEU A 11 7.03 0.65 -4.27
N ARG A 12 7.64 1.06 -5.39
CA ARG A 12 8.54 2.21 -5.42
C ARG A 12 7.85 3.47 -4.90
N GLY A 13 6.64 3.75 -5.38
CA GLY A 13 5.88 4.92 -4.93
C GLY A 13 5.55 4.91 -3.44
N LEU A 14 5.16 3.75 -2.89
CA LEU A 14 4.95 3.61 -1.45
C LEU A 14 6.21 3.89 -0.63
N ILE A 15 7.38 3.43 -1.11
CA ILE A 15 8.67 3.69 -0.46
C ILE A 15 9.03 5.17 -0.56
N GLU A 16 8.88 5.78 -1.73
CA GLU A 16 9.17 7.21 -1.92
C GLU A 16 8.30 8.09 -1.02
N ILE A 17 6.99 7.84 -0.93
CA ILE A 17 6.11 8.58 -0.02
C ILE A 17 6.54 8.37 1.44
N TYR A 18 6.87 7.13 1.80
CA TYR A 18 7.30 6.84 3.16
C TYR A 18 8.59 7.60 3.54
N GLU A 19 9.59 7.56 2.68
CA GLU A 19 10.92 8.14 2.94
C GLU A 19 10.94 9.67 2.77
N ASN A 20 10.28 10.19 1.74
CA ASN A 20 10.34 11.60 1.38
C ASN A 20 9.33 12.45 2.16
N ASP A 21 8.10 11.95 2.36
CA ASP A 21 7.03 12.71 3.03
C ASP A 21 6.83 12.28 4.47
N PHE A 22 6.58 11.00 4.69
CA PHE A 22 6.01 10.55 5.96
C PHE A 22 7.04 10.54 7.08
N SER A 23 8.21 9.92 6.87
CA SER A 23 9.22 9.72 7.91
C SER A 23 9.76 11.06 8.45
N HIS A 24 10.00 12.02 7.55
CA HIS A 24 10.56 13.33 7.88
C HIS A 24 9.49 14.43 8.07
N GLY A 25 8.44 14.44 7.26
CA GLY A 25 7.47 15.53 7.18
C GLY A 25 6.25 15.38 8.09
N TYR A 26 5.78 14.17 8.36
CA TYR A 26 4.60 13.97 9.20
C TYR A 26 4.92 14.14 10.69
N GLN A 27 4.14 14.95 11.41
CA GLN A 27 4.34 15.28 12.83
C GLN A 27 3.06 15.07 13.68
N GLY A 28 2.07 14.34 13.18
CA GLY A 28 0.84 14.05 13.93
C GLY A 28 1.07 13.15 15.14
N ASN A 29 0.21 13.26 16.15
CA ASN A 29 0.31 12.46 17.39
C ASN A 29 0.17 10.94 17.16
N ASP A 30 -0.40 10.56 16.03
CA ASP A 30 -0.58 9.18 15.57
C ASP A 30 0.58 8.67 14.71
N LYS A 31 1.68 9.44 14.56
CA LYS A 31 2.84 9.09 13.72
C LYS A 31 3.34 7.67 13.93
N GLU A 32 3.50 7.20 15.17
CA GLU A 32 3.98 5.83 15.42
C GLU A 32 3.01 4.75 14.95
N VAL A 33 1.70 5.02 15.03
CA VAL A 33 0.66 4.08 14.58
C VAL A 33 0.65 4.03 13.06
N LEU A 34 0.71 5.21 12.43
CA LEU A 34 0.77 5.34 10.98
C LEU A 34 2.06 4.76 10.39
N ASP A 35 3.20 4.94 11.05
CA ASP A 35 4.50 4.38 10.66
C ASP A 35 4.42 2.85 10.59
N LYS A 36 3.93 2.22 11.66
CA LYS A 36 3.71 0.77 11.71
C LYS A 36 2.77 0.28 10.62
N LEU A 37 1.71 1.04 10.32
CA LEU A 37 0.77 0.69 9.25
C LEU A 37 1.42 0.80 7.86
N PHE A 38 2.14 1.89 7.60
CA PHE A 38 2.81 2.15 6.33
C PHE A 38 3.87 1.08 6.04
N LEU A 39 4.70 0.75 7.03
CA LEU A 39 5.71 -0.30 6.93
C LEU A 39 5.09 -1.68 6.70
N LYS A 40 3.97 -2.01 7.39
CA LYS A 40 3.24 -3.26 7.14
C LYS A 40 2.73 -3.33 5.69
N LEU A 41 2.24 -2.23 5.16
CA LEU A 41 1.79 -2.14 3.77
C LEU A 41 2.95 -2.34 2.79
N ILE A 42 4.07 -1.65 2.99
CA ILE A 42 5.29 -1.81 2.17
C ILE A 42 5.78 -3.26 2.19
N VAL A 43 5.82 -3.91 3.37
CA VAL A 43 6.22 -5.32 3.48
C VAL A 43 5.25 -6.23 2.74
N ALA A 44 3.94 -6.02 2.86
CA ALA A 44 2.94 -6.83 2.17
C ALA A 44 3.06 -6.70 0.64
N VAL A 45 3.22 -5.49 0.12
CA VAL A 45 3.40 -5.22 -1.31
C VAL A 45 4.76 -5.73 -1.80
N THR A 46 5.82 -5.65 -1.00
CA THR A 46 7.13 -6.25 -1.31
C THR A 46 7.01 -7.75 -1.51
N ARG A 47 6.32 -8.43 -0.60
CA ARG A 47 6.09 -9.88 -0.71
C ARG A 47 5.30 -10.24 -1.97
N PHE A 48 4.29 -9.44 -2.31
CA PHE A 48 3.54 -9.62 -3.55
C PHE A 48 4.44 -9.44 -4.78
N ALA A 49 5.24 -8.36 -4.82
CA ALA A 49 6.15 -8.04 -5.92
C ALA A 49 7.23 -9.10 -6.16
N GLN A 50 7.69 -9.75 -5.09
CA GLN A 50 8.73 -10.77 -5.12
C GLN A 50 8.18 -12.21 -5.15
N GLY A 51 6.85 -12.40 -5.10
CA GLY A 51 6.24 -13.73 -5.05
C GLY A 51 6.54 -14.52 -3.77
N ILE A 52 6.86 -13.85 -2.66
CA ILE A 52 7.24 -14.48 -1.39
C ILE A 52 5.99 -14.97 -0.65
N ARG A 53 5.73 -16.28 -0.74
CA ARG A 53 4.58 -16.95 -0.14
C ARG A 53 5.02 -17.97 0.90
N TYR A 54 4.49 -17.84 2.11
CA TYR A 54 4.63 -18.84 3.18
C TYR A 54 3.42 -19.78 3.26
N CYS A 55 2.26 -19.34 2.74
CA CYS A 55 1.04 -20.12 2.64
C CYS A 55 0.61 -20.20 1.18
N GLY A 56 0.31 -21.41 0.69
CA GLY A 56 -0.16 -21.64 -0.68
C GLY A 56 -1.65 -21.34 -0.89
N LYS A 57 -2.43 -21.13 0.19
CA LYS A 57 -3.86 -20.79 0.11
C LYS A 57 -4.02 -19.30 -0.16
N ILE A 58 -4.54 -18.93 -1.32
CA ILE A 58 -4.65 -17.54 -1.76
C ILE A 58 -5.59 -16.74 -0.84
N GLU A 59 -6.68 -17.34 -0.34
CA GLU A 59 -7.61 -16.68 0.59
C GLU A 59 -7.10 -16.56 2.03
N CYS A 60 -5.99 -17.23 2.35
CA CYS A 60 -5.44 -17.14 3.70
C CYS A 60 -4.82 -15.75 3.89
N ARG A 61 -5.05 -15.12 5.04
CA ARG A 61 -4.39 -13.85 5.45
C ARG A 61 -2.85 -13.87 5.36
N CYS A 62 -2.26 -15.07 5.29
CA CYS A 62 -0.83 -15.27 5.10
C CYS A 62 -0.37 -15.08 3.65
N SER A 63 -1.27 -15.17 2.67
CA SER A 63 -0.98 -14.85 1.27
C SER A 63 -0.74 -13.34 1.10
N PRO A 64 0.13 -12.92 0.17
CA PRO A 64 0.38 -11.50 -0.04
C PRO A 64 -0.87 -10.73 -0.47
N GLU A 65 -1.70 -11.27 -1.37
CA GLU A 65 -2.91 -10.60 -1.87
C GLU A 65 -3.93 -10.38 -0.77
N SER A 66 -4.27 -11.44 -0.02
CA SER A 66 -5.24 -11.33 1.07
C SER A 66 -4.69 -10.44 2.19
N ASN A 67 -3.38 -10.47 2.45
CA ASN A 67 -2.77 -9.58 3.45
C ASN A 67 -2.93 -8.11 3.07
N ILE A 68 -2.64 -7.74 1.82
CA ILE A 68 -2.85 -6.39 1.30
C ILE A 68 -4.33 -6.01 1.41
N LYS A 69 -5.24 -6.88 0.95
CA LYS A 69 -6.69 -6.69 1.06
C LYS A 69 -7.11 -6.36 2.50
N PHE A 70 -6.74 -7.21 3.47
CA PHE A 70 -7.10 -7.00 4.86
C PHE A 70 -6.50 -5.72 5.45
N LEU A 71 -5.25 -5.37 5.09
CA LEU A 71 -4.63 -4.12 5.54
C LEU A 71 -5.37 -2.90 4.99
N VAL A 72 -5.71 -2.91 3.70
CA VAL A 72 -6.42 -1.82 3.03
C VAL A 72 -7.85 -1.71 3.55
N GLU A 73 -8.61 -2.80 3.66
CA GLU A 73 -9.99 -2.77 4.14
C GLU A 73 -10.09 -2.30 5.60
N ALA A 74 -9.22 -2.79 6.48
CA ALA A 74 -9.26 -2.45 7.89
C ALA A 74 -8.80 -1.00 8.19
N ASN A 75 -8.08 -0.36 7.27
CA ASN A 75 -7.49 0.97 7.47
C ASN A 75 -7.76 1.90 6.27
N TYR A 76 -8.87 1.70 5.56
CA TYR A 76 -9.12 2.33 4.27
C TYR A 76 -9.04 3.85 4.35
N ASP A 77 -9.79 4.46 5.27
CA ASP A 77 -9.82 5.91 5.44
C ASP A 77 -8.45 6.47 5.82
N THR A 78 -7.70 5.74 6.65
CA THR A 78 -6.35 6.12 7.04
C THR A 78 -5.37 6.05 5.86
N ILE A 79 -5.40 4.97 5.09
CA ILE A 79 -4.48 4.77 3.96
C ILE A 79 -4.81 5.74 2.83
N MET A 80 -6.07 5.80 2.40
CA MET A 80 -6.47 6.62 1.26
C MET A 80 -6.64 8.09 1.61
N GLY A 81 -7.08 8.39 2.83
CA GLY A 81 -7.43 9.74 3.29
C GLY A 81 -6.36 10.46 4.08
N ASN A 82 -5.38 9.75 4.67
CA ASN A 82 -4.26 10.38 5.39
C ASN A 82 -2.91 10.09 4.71
N LEU A 83 -2.55 8.82 4.52
CA LEU A 83 -1.22 8.45 4.01
C LEU A 83 -1.04 8.76 2.53
N LEU A 84 -2.09 8.54 1.74
CA LEU A 84 -2.09 8.76 0.30
C LEU A 84 -3.02 9.91 -0.11
N ALA A 85 -3.23 10.86 0.81
CA ALA A 85 -4.05 12.02 0.62
C ALA A 85 -3.40 13.02 -0.35
N GLY A 86 -4.22 13.64 -1.20
CA GLY A 86 -3.80 14.72 -2.09
C GLY A 86 -3.25 14.27 -3.44
N ASP A 87 -2.69 15.24 -4.17
CA ASP A 87 -2.22 15.10 -5.56
C ASP A 87 -0.68 15.18 -5.68
N TYR A 88 0.03 15.55 -4.61
CA TYR A 88 1.45 15.93 -4.64
C TYR A 88 2.29 15.28 -3.53
N GLY A 89 2.13 13.98 -3.30
CA GLY A 89 3.10 13.22 -2.52
C GLY A 89 4.45 13.28 -3.23
N LEU A 90 5.55 13.39 -2.49
CA LEU A 90 6.92 13.41 -3.01
C LEU A 90 7.31 12.01 -3.53
N SER A 91 6.66 11.61 -4.61
CA SER A 91 6.92 10.39 -5.37
C SER A 91 6.85 10.68 -6.86
N GLU A 92 7.69 9.98 -7.63
CA GLU A 92 7.63 9.97 -9.09
C GLU A 92 6.38 9.21 -9.60
N VAL A 93 5.73 8.44 -8.74
CA VAL A 93 4.52 7.69 -9.06
C VAL A 93 3.31 8.47 -8.54
N PRO A 94 2.38 8.88 -9.42
CA PRO A 94 1.20 9.61 -8.98
C PRO A 94 0.42 8.86 -7.90
N LEU A 95 0.09 9.55 -6.80
CA LEU A 95 -0.69 9.02 -5.68
C LEU A 95 -1.98 8.33 -6.11
N SER A 96 -2.69 8.91 -7.09
CA SER A 96 -3.91 8.31 -7.66
C SER A 96 -3.67 6.90 -8.20
N ARG A 97 -2.54 6.67 -8.87
CA ARG A 97 -2.20 5.34 -9.41
C ARG A 97 -1.82 4.34 -8.33
N ILE A 98 -1.20 4.80 -7.24
CA ILE A 98 -0.91 3.97 -6.06
C ILE A 98 -2.22 3.58 -5.38
N ARG A 99 -3.16 4.53 -5.23
CA ARG A 99 -4.51 4.28 -4.71
C ARG A 99 -5.25 3.26 -5.57
N ASP A 100 -5.27 3.43 -6.89
CA ASP A 100 -5.90 2.48 -7.83
C ASP A 100 -5.29 1.07 -7.70
N PHE A 101 -3.96 0.98 -7.57
CA PHE A 101 -3.27 -0.30 -7.34
C PHE A 101 -3.70 -0.96 -6.03
N LEU A 102 -3.87 -0.21 -4.94
CA LEU A 102 -4.31 -0.76 -3.66
C LEU A 102 -5.80 -1.13 -3.68
N ASP A 103 -6.63 -0.33 -4.35
CA ASP A 103 -8.08 -0.55 -4.46
C ASP A 103 -8.41 -1.83 -5.22
N GLN A 104 -7.59 -2.25 -6.18
CA GLN A 104 -7.82 -3.52 -6.90
C GLN A 104 -7.91 -4.73 -5.96
N PHE A 105 -7.23 -4.70 -4.81
CA PHE A 105 -7.25 -5.80 -3.82
C PHE A 105 -8.54 -5.84 -3.00
N ARG A 106 -9.32 -4.76 -2.95
CA ARG A 106 -10.63 -4.73 -2.28
C ARG A 106 -11.70 -5.43 -3.12
N PHE A 107 -11.63 -5.24 -4.44
CA PHE A 107 -12.66 -5.72 -5.37
C PHE A 107 -12.32 -7.09 -5.99
N HIS A 108 -11.10 -7.59 -5.83
CA HIS A 108 -10.79 -8.94 -6.25
C HIS A 108 -11.42 -9.98 -5.32
N GLU A 109 -12.41 -10.71 -5.86
CA GLU A 109 -12.68 -12.09 -5.44
C GLU A 109 -11.35 -12.84 -5.54
N VAL A 110 -10.91 -13.36 -4.41
CA VAL A 110 -9.71 -14.19 -4.37
C VAL A 110 -10.09 -15.50 -5.09
N ARG A 111 -9.78 -15.61 -6.38
CA ARG A 111 -9.95 -16.85 -7.15
C ARG A 111 -8.68 -17.68 -7.12
#